data_AF-A0A838JUY2-F1
#
_entry.id   AF-A0A838JUY2-F1
#
_cell.length_a   1.000
_cell.length_b   1.000
_cell.length_c   1.000
_cell.angle_alpha   90.00
_cell.angle_beta   90.00
_cell.angle_gamma   90.00
#
_symmetry.space_group_name_H-M   'P 1'
#
loop_
_entity.id
_entity.type
_entity.pdbx_description
1 polymer ?
#
loop_
_entity_poly.entity_id
_entity_poly.type
_entity_poly.pdbx_seq_one_letter_code
_entity_poly.pdbx_strand_id
1 'polypeptide(L)'
;MLENRREMVRWVADRLTVIAAVWLAAGLAVSVFVVWAFIELADEVLEGESRGFDRAVLLWIHSHSPGWLNEPMRLVTALGYFWAVLPLLAVAVVLFYRIGWRLSAVLLVVSTGGSIVLTTVLKGVFKRARPELIDSGYHASFYSFPSGHATVAVGFYGMLTVILAYRLEGLARWAVVVSGVLVVLLIGFS
;
A
#
# COMPACT_ATOMS: atom_id res chain seq x y z
N MET A 1 22.86 -45.76 -14.45
CA MET A 1 23.19 -44.32 -14.35
C MET A 1 22.01 -43.38 -14.71
N LEU A 2 21.22 -43.66 -15.75
CA LEU A 2 20.12 -42.77 -16.18
C LEU A 2 18.88 -42.78 -15.26
N GLU A 3 18.61 -43.90 -14.58
CA GLU A 3 17.46 -44.07 -13.69
C GLU A 3 17.59 -43.23 -12.41
N ASN A 4 18.77 -43.28 -11.77
CA ASN A 4 19.12 -42.44 -10.62
C ASN A 4 19.00 -40.93 -10.93
N ARG A 5 19.28 -40.52 -12.17
CA ARG A 5 19.13 -39.12 -12.62
C ARG A 5 17.66 -38.72 -12.75
N ARG A 6 16.78 -39.61 -13.20
CA ARG A 6 15.33 -39.35 -13.31
C ARG A 6 14.65 -39.27 -11.95
N GLU A 7 15.02 -40.14 -11.02
CA GLU A 7 14.53 -40.10 -9.64
C GLU A 7 14.96 -38.83 -8.91
N MET A 8 16.22 -38.42 -9.06
CA MET A 8 16.72 -37.17 -8.50
C MET A 8 15.99 -35.94 -9.05
N VAL A 9 15.72 -35.89 -10.37
CA VAL A 9 14.97 -34.76 -10.98
C VAL A 9 13.53 -34.71 -10.48
N ARG A 10 12.85 -35.86 -10.35
CA ARG A 10 11.48 -35.92 -9.79
C ARG A 10 11.45 -35.47 -8.34
N TRP A 11 12.38 -35.95 -7.51
CA TRP A 11 12.49 -35.56 -6.11
C TRP A 11 12.74 -34.05 -5.93
N VAL A 12 13.59 -33.44 -6.76
CA VAL A 12 13.81 -31.98 -6.73
C VAL A 12 12.56 -31.23 -7.18
N ALA A 13 11.92 -31.67 -8.27
CA ALA A 13 10.69 -31.05 -8.76
C ALA A 13 9.56 -31.11 -7.73
N ASP A 14 9.36 -32.25 -7.07
CA ASP A 14 8.37 -32.45 -6.02
C ASP A 14 8.65 -31.58 -4.79
N ARG A 15 9.92 -31.39 -4.41
CA ARG A 15 10.26 -30.45 -3.33
C ARG A 15 9.97 -29.01 -3.72
N LEU A 16 10.28 -28.60 -4.95
CA LEU A 16 10.01 -27.25 -5.42
C LEU A 16 8.50 -26.97 -5.52
N THR A 17 7.70 -27.93 -5.96
CA THR A 17 6.23 -27.79 -6.02
C THR A 17 5.61 -27.71 -4.63
N VAL A 18 6.08 -28.52 -3.67
CA VAL A 18 5.62 -28.43 -2.27
C VAL A 18 5.99 -27.07 -1.66
N ILE A 19 7.22 -26.60 -1.86
CA ILE A 19 7.64 -25.28 -1.36
C ILE A 19 6.78 -24.17 -1.99
N ALA A 20 6.56 -24.20 -3.30
CA ALA A 20 5.70 -23.22 -3.98
C ALA A 20 4.26 -23.27 -3.46
N ALA A 21 3.69 -24.47 -3.26
CA ALA A 21 2.35 -24.65 -2.71
C ALA A 21 2.23 -24.09 -1.29
N VAL A 22 3.24 -24.30 -0.43
CA VAL A 22 3.29 -23.74 0.92
C VAL A 22 3.31 -22.21 0.87
N TRP A 23 4.15 -21.60 0.03
CA TRP A 23 4.21 -20.14 -0.09
C TRP A 23 2.92 -19.53 -0.66
N LEU A 24 2.29 -20.19 -1.63
CA LEU A 24 1.00 -19.76 -2.16
C LEU A 24 -0.11 -19.87 -1.12
N ALA A 25 -0.15 -20.97 -0.36
CA ALA A 25 -1.12 -21.16 0.72
C ALA A 25 -0.92 -20.12 1.84
N ALA A 26 0.33 -19.87 2.24
CA ALA A 26 0.66 -18.84 3.21
C ALA A 26 0.26 -17.44 2.70
N GLY A 27 0.60 -17.10 1.46
CA GLY A 27 0.22 -15.83 0.84
C GLY A 27 -1.30 -15.65 0.80
N LEU A 28 -2.04 -16.68 0.40
CA LEU A 28 -3.50 -16.66 0.40
C LEU A 28 -4.07 -16.49 1.82
N ALA A 29 -3.55 -17.22 2.80
CA ALA A 29 -3.98 -17.10 4.19
C ALA A 29 -3.76 -15.68 4.74
N VAL A 30 -2.61 -15.06 4.44
CA VAL A 30 -2.36 -13.67 4.80
C VAL A 30 -3.33 -12.72 4.09
N SER A 31 -3.58 -12.90 2.79
CA SER A 31 -4.54 -12.07 2.06
C SER A 31 -5.95 -12.18 2.63
N VAL A 32 -6.42 -13.39 2.96
CA VAL A 32 -7.72 -13.62 3.60
C VAL A 32 -7.78 -12.94 4.95
N PHE A 33 -6.74 -13.08 5.77
CA PHE A 33 -6.66 -12.42 7.08
C PHE A 33 -6.72 -10.89 6.95
N VAL A 34 -5.95 -10.29 6.02
CA VAL A 34 -5.95 -8.84 5.79
C VAL A 34 -7.32 -8.34 5.34
N VAL A 35 -7.99 -9.06 4.45
CA VAL A 35 -9.35 -8.71 4.00
C VAL A 35 -10.34 -8.80 5.14
N TRP A 36 -10.30 -9.88 5.93
CA TRP A 36 -11.16 -10.04 7.10
C TRP A 36 -10.94 -8.93 8.12
N ALA A 37 -9.69 -8.64 8.48
CA ALA A 37 -9.35 -7.57 9.42
C ALA A 37 -9.78 -6.19 8.91
N PHE A 38 -9.70 -5.95 7.60
CA PHE A 38 -10.20 -4.71 6.99
C PHE A 38 -11.73 -4.60 7.08
N ILE A 39 -12.46 -5.71 6.89
CA ILE A 39 -13.93 -5.73 7.01
C ILE A 39 -14.33 -5.41 8.46
N GLU A 40 -13.73 -6.07 9.45
CA GLU A 40 -14.00 -5.82 10.87
C GLU A 40 -13.79 -4.33 11.24
N LEU A 41 -12.65 -3.77 10.81
CA LEU A 41 -12.36 -2.34 11.02
C LEU A 41 -13.35 -1.43 10.27
N ALA A 42 -13.78 -1.81 9.07
CA ALA A 42 -14.75 -1.05 8.30
C ALA A 42 -16.11 -1.04 9.00
N ASP A 43 -16.54 -2.17 9.56
CA ASP A 43 -17.81 -2.28 10.29
C ASP A 43 -17.79 -1.40 11.54
N GLU A 44 -16.75 -1.46 12.38
CA GLU A 44 -16.59 -0.59 13.56
C GLU A 44 -16.64 0.91 13.20
N VAL A 45 -16.00 1.27 12.08
CA VAL A 45 -15.96 2.63 11.54
C VAL A 45 -17.34 3.10 11.05
N LEU A 46 -18.13 2.20 10.46
CA LEU A 46 -19.46 2.50 9.93
C LEU A 46 -20.52 2.60 11.03
N GLU A 47 -20.50 1.66 11.98
CA GLU A 47 -21.35 1.66 13.17
C GLU A 47 -21.05 2.86 14.08
N GLY A 48 -19.83 3.40 13.96
CA GLY A 48 -19.42 4.63 14.62
C GLY A 48 -18.87 4.41 16.02
N GLU A 49 -18.65 3.15 16.40
CA GLU A 49 -17.97 2.77 17.64
C GLU A 49 -16.55 3.35 17.70
N SER A 50 -15.88 3.43 16.54
CA SER A 50 -14.54 4.05 16.43
C SER A 50 -14.53 5.56 16.65
N ARG A 51 -15.68 6.26 16.59
CA ARG A 51 -15.72 7.75 16.57
C ARG A 51 -15.16 8.37 17.84
N GLY A 52 -15.37 7.74 19.00
CA GLY A 52 -14.84 8.22 20.28
C GLY A 52 -13.31 8.18 20.29
N PHE A 53 -12.74 7.07 19.83
CA PHE A 53 -11.30 6.89 19.71
C PHE A 53 -10.69 7.84 18.66
N ASP A 54 -11.25 7.89 17.45
CA ASP A 54 -10.82 8.79 16.37
C ASP A 54 -10.76 10.25 16.87
N ARG A 55 -11.80 10.70 17.56
CA ARG A 55 -11.88 12.06 18.11
C ARG A 55 -10.82 12.30 19.19
N ALA A 56 -10.60 11.35 20.09
CA ALA A 56 -9.59 11.47 21.14
C ALA A 56 -8.19 11.60 20.54
N VAL A 57 -7.85 10.78 19.54
CA VAL A 57 -6.57 10.84 18.83
C VAL A 57 -6.40 12.17 18.09
N LEU A 58 -7.42 12.63 17.35
CA LEU A 58 -7.37 13.90 16.63
C LEU A 58 -7.14 15.10 17.56
N LEU A 59 -7.84 15.14 18.70
CA LEU A 59 -7.66 16.21 19.69
C LEU A 59 -6.29 16.14 20.37
N TRP A 60 -5.78 14.94 20.63
CA TRP A 60 -4.44 14.76 21.17
C TRP A 60 -3.37 15.27 20.21
N ILE A 61 -3.44 14.89 18.92
CA ILE A 61 -2.53 15.39 17.88
C ILE A 61 -2.63 16.91 17.80
N HIS A 62 -3.85 17.47 17.70
CA HIS A 62 -4.03 18.92 17.59
C HIS A 62 -3.42 19.70 18.76
N SER A 63 -3.50 19.16 19.99
CA SER A 63 -2.98 19.82 21.19
C SER A 63 -1.48 19.63 21.41
N HIS A 64 -0.87 18.59 20.84
CA HIS A 64 0.54 18.23 21.07
C HIS A 64 1.44 18.42 19.84
N SER A 65 0.88 18.69 18.66
CA SER A 65 1.66 18.92 17.44
C SER A 65 2.14 20.37 17.36
N PRO A 66 3.46 20.63 17.42
CA PRO A 66 3.98 21.98 17.24
C PRO A 66 3.75 22.45 15.79
N GLY A 67 3.39 23.74 15.62
CA GLY A 67 2.97 24.28 14.32
C GLY A 67 4.01 24.19 13.20
N TRP A 68 5.31 24.06 13.53
CA TRP A 68 6.36 23.85 12.53
C TRP A 68 6.27 22.49 11.80
N LEU A 69 5.56 21.51 12.37
CA LEU A 69 5.33 20.20 11.72
C LEU A 69 4.27 20.25 10.62
N ASN A 70 3.44 21.30 10.57
CA ASN A 70 2.32 21.37 9.63
C ASN A 70 2.78 21.33 8.16
N GLU A 71 3.76 22.15 7.79
CA GLU A 71 4.25 22.20 6.41
C GLU A 71 5.01 20.92 5.98
N PRO A 72 5.94 20.37 6.80
CA PRO A 72 6.53 19.07 6.51
C PRO A 72 5.50 17.95 6.33
N MET A 73 4.48 17.87 7.19
CA MET A 73 3.42 16.86 7.06
C MET A 73 2.60 17.08 5.79
N ARG A 74 2.27 18.32 5.43
CA ARG A 74 1.60 18.63 4.14
C ARG A 74 2.42 18.18 2.93
N LEU A 75 3.73 18.38 2.95
CA LEU A 75 4.63 17.91 1.89
C LEU A 75 4.70 16.38 1.85
N VAL A 76 4.67 15.71 2.99
CA VAL A 76 4.61 14.24 3.05
C VAL A 76 3.29 13.75 2.47
N THR A 77 2.14 14.32 2.88
CA THR A 77 0.84 13.97 2.29
C THR A 77 0.84 14.22 0.79
N ALA A 78 1.49 15.30 0.33
CA ALA A 78 1.62 15.68 -1.09
C ALA A 78 2.11 14.50 -1.97
N LEU A 79 3.01 13.66 -1.44
CA LEU A 79 3.54 12.48 -2.14
C LEU A 79 2.49 11.41 -2.43
N GLY A 80 1.37 11.39 -1.69
CA GLY A 80 0.24 10.49 -1.92
C GLY A 80 -0.82 11.05 -2.87
N TYR A 81 -0.73 12.33 -3.28
CA TYR A 81 -1.73 12.92 -4.17
C TYR A 81 -1.62 12.37 -5.58
N PHE A 82 -2.75 12.27 -6.27
CA PHE A 82 -2.79 11.86 -7.68
C PHE A 82 -1.87 12.71 -8.57
N TRP A 83 -1.77 14.02 -8.30
CA TRP A 83 -0.90 14.91 -9.07
C TRP A 83 0.60 14.65 -8.86
N ALA A 84 1.00 14.02 -7.76
CA ALA A 84 2.38 13.58 -7.54
C ALA A 84 2.59 12.14 -8.03
N VAL A 85 1.68 11.23 -7.71
CA VAL A 85 1.80 9.80 -8.03
C VAL A 85 1.70 9.53 -9.52
N LEU A 86 0.80 10.18 -10.26
CA LEU A 86 0.60 9.89 -11.69
C LEU A 86 1.82 10.27 -12.57
N PRO A 87 2.47 11.44 -12.39
CA PRO A 87 3.71 11.73 -13.09
C PRO A 87 4.83 10.74 -12.73
N LEU A 88 4.98 10.39 -11.45
CA LEU A 88 5.98 9.41 -11.00
C LEU A 88 5.73 8.02 -11.61
N LEU A 89 4.47 7.59 -11.67
CA LEU A 89 4.05 6.38 -12.35
C LEU A 89 4.43 6.42 -13.83
N ALA A 90 4.13 7.50 -14.54
CA ALA A 90 4.45 7.64 -15.96
C ALA A 90 5.97 7.53 -16.19
N VAL A 91 6.79 8.22 -15.39
CA VAL A 91 8.25 8.14 -15.47
C VAL A 91 8.73 6.72 -15.19
N ALA A 92 8.28 6.09 -14.11
CA ALA A 92 8.68 4.74 -13.75
C ALA A 92 8.31 3.71 -14.83
N VAL A 93 7.11 3.82 -15.41
CA VAL A 93 6.64 2.95 -16.50
C VAL A 93 7.49 3.12 -17.74
N VAL A 94 7.79 4.35 -18.15
CA VAL A 94 8.67 4.62 -19.30
C VAL A 94 10.05 4.04 -19.05
N LEU A 95 10.65 4.29 -17.87
CA LEU A 95 11.96 3.75 -17.51
C LEU A 95 11.96 2.22 -17.54
N PHE A 96 11.00 1.56 -16.88
CA PHE A 96 10.87 0.11 -16.87
C PHE A 96 10.68 -0.46 -18.27
N TYR A 97 9.91 0.20 -19.13
CA TYR A 97 9.77 -0.23 -20.51
C TYR A 97 11.09 -0.11 -21.29
N ARG A 98 11.82 0.99 -21.11
CA ARG A 98 13.10 1.26 -21.81
C ARG A 98 14.21 0.30 -21.40
N ILE A 99 14.23 -0.16 -20.15
CA ILE A 99 15.20 -1.16 -19.65
C ILE A 99 14.72 -2.61 -19.80
N GLY A 100 13.59 -2.84 -20.49
CA GLY A 100 13.07 -4.17 -20.79
C GLY A 100 12.24 -4.83 -19.68
N TRP A 101 11.99 -4.15 -18.56
CA TRP A 101 11.16 -4.63 -17.43
C TRP A 101 9.67 -4.46 -17.70
N ARG A 102 9.20 -4.91 -18.86
CA ARG A 102 7.82 -4.71 -19.33
C ARG A 102 6.77 -5.23 -18.35
N LEU A 103 6.99 -6.43 -17.79
CA LEU A 103 6.08 -7.00 -16.81
C LEU A 103 6.01 -6.15 -15.53
N SER A 104 7.14 -5.61 -15.06
CA SER A 104 7.14 -4.72 -13.88
C SER A 104 6.44 -3.40 -14.13
N ALA A 105 6.53 -2.86 -15.36
CA ALA A 105 5.75 -1.69 -15.75
C ALA A 105 4.24 -1.97 -15.69
N VAL A 106 3.80 -3.10 -16.25
CA VAL A 106 2.38 -3.52 -16.20
C VAL A 106 1.92 -3.72 -14.77
N LEU A 107 2.70 -4.43 -13.94
CA LEU A 107 2.38 -4.67 -12.54
C LEU A 107 2.25 -3.38 -11.73
N LEU A 108 3.13 -2.40 -11.97
CA LEU A 108 3.06 -1.10 -11.31
C LEU A 108 1.80 -0.32 -11.70
N VAL A 109 1.42 -0.35 -12.99
CA VAL A 109 0.18 0.26 -13.49
C VAL A 109 -1.05 -0.43 -12.90
N VAL A 110 -1.10 -1.76 -12.91
CA VAL A 110 -2.23 -2.54 -12.38
C VAL A 110 -2.39 -2.31 -10.87
N SER A 111 -1.30 -2.33 -10.11
CA SER A 111 -1.33 -2.08 -8.67
C SER A 111 -1.81 -0.66 -8.36
N THR A 112 -1.22 0.34 -9.02
CA THR A 112 -1.59 1.74 -8.80
C THR A 112 -3.02 1.99 -9.26
N GLY A 113 -3.39 1.66 -10.49
CA GLY A 113 -4.75 1.83 -11.02
C GLY A 113 -5.79 1.05 -10.23
N GLY A 114 -5.48 -0.18 -9.81
CA GLY A 114 -6.33 -0.98 -8.94
C GLY A 114 -6.59 -0.32 -7.60
N SER A 115 -5.57 0.26 -6.97
CA SER A 115 -5.73 1.02 -5.71
C SER A 115 -6.64 2.25 -5.86
N ILE A 116 -6.57 2.94 -7.00
CA ILE A 116 -7.41 4.11 -7.31
C ILE A 116 -8.88 3.67 -7.48
N VAL A 117 -9.11 2.65 -8.28
CA VAL A 117 -10.45 2.09 -8.52
C VAL A 117 -11.04 1.57 -7.19
N LEU A 118 -10.28 0.78 -6.45
CA LEU A 118 -10.71 0.22 -5.17
C LEU A 118 -11.10 1.32 -4.17
N THR A 119 -10.24 2.32 -4.00
CA THR A 119 -10.54 3.48 -3.13
C THR A 119 -11.83 4.19 -3.55
N THR A 120 -12.02 4.39 -4.86
CA THR A 120 -13.18 5.09 -5.41
C THR A 120 -14.47 4.32 -5.16
N VAL A 121 -14.45 3.01 -5.40
CA VAL A 121 -15.58 2.11 -5.15
C VAL A 121 -15.91 2.08 -3.66
N LEU A 122 -14.92 1.83 -2.79
CA LEU A 122 -15.14 1.75 -1.35
C LEU A 122 -15.68 3.05 -0.76
N LYS A 123 -15.20 4.21 -1.23
CA LYS A 123 -15.78 5.51 -0.85
C LYS A 123 -17.23 5.64 -1.26
N GLY A 124 -17.59 5.15 -2.46
CA GLY A 124 -18.97 5.13 -2.95
C GLY A 124 -19.88 4.17 -2.17
N VAL A 125 -19.33 3.08 -1.63
CA VAL A 125 -20.05 2.11 -0.79
C VAL A 125 -20.26 2.65 0.62
N PHE A 126 -19.19 3.08 1.28
CA PHE A 126 -19.22 3.44 2.70
C PHE A 126 -19.80 4.82 2.98
N LYS A 127 -19.63 5.78 2.06
CA LYS A 127 -20.18 7.14 2.14
C LYS A 127 -19.98 7.85 3.50
N ARG A 128 -18.91 7.52 4.23
CA ARG A 128 -18.61 8.09 5.55
C ARG A 128 -18.30 9.58 5.43
N ALA A 129 -19.05 10.40 6.16
CA ALA A 129 -18.79 11.84 6.26
C ALA A 129 -17.45 12.12 6.97
N ARG A 130 -16.84 13.27 6.67
CA ARG A 130 -15.62 13.71 7.37
C ARG A 130 -16.01 14.37 8.71
N PRO A 131 -15.26 14.17 9.80
CA PRO A 131 -15.50 14.92 11.03
C PRO A 131 -15.26 16.42 10.80
N GLU A 132 -16.24 17.28 11.11
CA GLU A 132 -16.15 18.74 10.97
C GLU A 132 -15.46 19.42 12.18
N LEU A 133 -14.70 18.66 12.96
CA LEU A 133 -14.21 19.10 14.28
C LEU A 133 -13.06 20.11 14.23
N ILE A 134 -12.26 20.08 13.16
CA ILE A 134 -11.07 20.92 13.00
C ILE A 134 -11.02 21.37 11.53
N ASP A 135 -10.95 22.68 11.29
CA ASP A 135 -10.70 23.19 9.96
C ASP A 135 -9.27 22.83 9.54
N SER A 136 -9.16 21.74 8.79
CA SER A 136 -7.87 21.26 8.25
C SER A 136 -7.26 22.22 7.20
N GLY A 137 -7.97 23.29 6.83
CA GLY A 137 -7.59 24.19 5.73
C GLY A 137 -7.68 23.52 4.37
N TYR A 138 -8.33 22.35 4.28
CA TYR A 138 -8.48 21.55 3.07
C TYR A 138 -9.95 21.15 2.90
N HIS A 139 -10.62 21.74 1.92
CA HIS A 139 -11.96 21.31 1.49
C HIS A 139 -11.83 20.02 0.67
N ALA A 140 -11.69 18.89 1.36
CA ALA A 140 -11.75 17.59 0.70
C ALA A 140 -13.18 17.33 0.21
N SER A 141 -13.41 17.42 -1.10
CA SER A 141 -14.74 17.29 -1.74
C SER A 141 -15.36 15.88 -1.70
N PHE A 142 -14.78 14.93 -0.95
CA PHE A 142 -15.10 13.50 -0.99
C PHE A 142 -15.07 12.82 0.40
N TYR A 143 -15.75 11.68 0.52
CA TYR A 143 -15.83 10.82 1.72
C TYR A 143 -14.48 10.54 2.41
N SER A 144 -14.52 10.34 3.73
CA SER A 144 -13.34 10.15 4.59
C SER A 144 -12.70 8.77 4.47
N PHE A 145 -13.50 7.72 4.25
CA PHE A 145 -13.05 6.34 4.40
C PHE A 145 -13.20 5.51 3.11
N PRO A 146 -12.18 4.70 2.74
CA PRO A 146 -10.81 4.71 3.28
C PRO A 146 -10.00 5.95 2.83
N SER A 147 -8.80 6.17 3.38
CA SER A 147 -7.91 7.26 2.95
C SER A 147 -7.39 7.02 1.53
N GLY A 148 -7.60 7.99 0.63
CA GLY A 148 -7.17 7.87 -0.76
C GLY A 148 -5.66 8.00 -0.93
N HIS A 149 -5.04 8.99 -0.28
CA HIS A 149 -3.59 9.19 -0.34
C HIS A 149 -2.83 7.97 0.17
N ALA A 150 -3.28 7.40 1.30
CA ALA A 150 -2.66 6.21 1.87
C ALA A 150 -2.84 4.98 0.96
N THR A 151 -4.06 4.72 0.48
CA THR A 151 -4.32 3.54 -0.37
C THR A 151 -3.56 3.60 -1.69
N VAL A 152 -3.51 4.77 -2.32
CA VAL A 152 -2.74 4.98 -3.55
C VAL A 152 -1.23 4.92 -3.29
N ALA A 153 -0.75 5.42 -2.15
CA ALA A 153 0.64 5.31 -1.76
C ALA A 153 1.07 3.85 -1.57
N VAL A 154 0.24 3.01 -0.92
CA VAL A 154 0.47 1.55 -0.84
C VAL A 154 0.52 0.94 -2.24
N GLY A 155 -0.46 1.26 -3.09
CA GLY A 155 -0.54 0.73 -4.45
C GLY A 155 0.67 1.07 -5.32
N PHE A 156 1.18 2.30 -5.23
CA PHE A 156 2.32 2.77 -6.00
C PHE A 156 3.67 2.48 -5.33
N TYR A 157 3.96 3.10 -4.18
CA TYR A 157 5.25 2.98 -3.50
C TYR A 157 5.48 1.58 -2.96
N GLY A 158 4.44 0.91 -2.45
CA GLY A 158 4.53 -0.48 -2.02
C GLY A 158 4.91 -1.41 -3.17
N MET A 159 4.25 -1.27 -4.32
CA MET A 159 4.57 -2.12 -5.48
C MET A 159 5.94 -1.79 -6.09
N LEU A 160 6.30 -0.50 -6.14
CA LEU A 160 7.63 -0.07 -6.55
C LEU A 160 8.71 -0.68 -5.65
N THR A 161 8.48 -0.70 -4.34
CA THR A 161 9.36 -1.32 -3.35
C THR A 161 9.54 -2.81 -3.61
N VAL A 162 8.46 -3.55 -3.85
CA VAL A 162 8.52 -4.99 -4.19
C VAL A 162 9.33 -5.22 -5.47
N ILE A 163 9.06 -4.44 -6.53
CA ILE A 163 9.74 -4.56 -7.83
C ILE A 163 11.26 -4.33 -7.69
N LEU A 164 11.66 -3.30 -6.93
CA LEU A 164 13.06 -2.94 -6.74
C LEU A 164 13.75 -3.92 -5.78
N ALA A 165 13.12 -4.26 -4.65
CA ALA A 165 13.66 -5.19 -3.67
C ALA A 165 13.89 -6.60 -4.23
N TYR A 166 13.06 -7.04 -5.18
CA TYR A 166 13.24 -8.33 -5.88
C TYR A 166 14.51 -8.38 -6.73
N ARG A 167 15.07 -7.23 -7.11
CA ARG A 167 16.24 -7.11 -7.99
C ARG A 167 17.52 -6.72 -7.28
N LEU A 168 17.43 -6.48 -5.98
CA LEU A 168 18.54 -6.08 -5.15
C LEU A 168 18.87 -7.20 -4.15
N GLU A 169 20.11 -7.22 -3.70
CA GLU A 169 20.60 -8.17 -2.71
C GLU A 169 21.24 -7.42 -1.52
N GLY A 170 21.42 -8.13 -0.40
CA GLY A 170 22.09 -7.61 0.79
C GLY A 170 21.47 -6.32 1.34
N LEU A 171 22.33 -5.37 1.72
CA LEU A 171 21.92 -4.11 2.36
C LEU A 171 21.07 -3.22 1.44
N ALA A 172 21.31 -3.24 0.13
CA ALA A 172 20.56 -2.41 -0.83
C ALA A 172 19.08 -2.81 -0.89
N ARG A 173 18.80 -4.12 -0.85
CA ARG A 173 17.42 -4.64 -0.77
C ARG A 173 16.71 -4.13 0.47
N TRP A 174 17.35 -4.26 1.63
CA TRP A 174 16.75 -3.85 2.89
C TRP A 174 16.61 -2.33 3.01
N ALA A 175 17.54 -1.56 2.47
CA ALA A 175 17.42 -0.10 2.39
C ALA A 175 16.17 0.31 1.58
N VAL A 176 15.90 -0.35 0.45
CA VAL A 176 14.68 -0.12 -0.35
C VAL A 176 13.41 -0.54 0.39
N VAL A 177 13.43 -1.69 1.06
CA VAL A 177 12.27 -2.16 1.84
C VAL A 177 11.96 -1.18 2.97
N VAL A 178 12.97 -0.78 3.74
CA VAL A 178 12.80 0.15 4.86
C VAL A 178 12.33 1.51 4.36
N SER A 179 12.94 2.07 3.31
CA SER A 179 12.53 3.37 2.78
C SER A 179 11.11 3.34 2.22
N GLY A 180 10.74 2.28 1.50
CA GLY A 180 9.39 2.09 0.96
C GLY A 180 8.33 2.01 2.05
N VAL A 181 8.58 1.20 3.09
CA VAL A 181 7.69 1.09 4.25
C VAL A 181 7.58 2.43 4.98
N LEU A 182 8.70 3.12 5.21
CA LEU A 182 8.68 4.43 5.86
C LEU A 182 7.88 5.45 5.08
N VAL A 183 8.03 5.53 3.76
CA VAL A 183 7.26 6.47 2.91
C VAL A 183 5.76 6.19 3.03
N VAL A 184 5.34 4.92 2.95
CA VAL A 184 3.92 4.54 3.07
C VAL A 184 3.36 4.89 4.44
N LEU A 185 4.10 4.59 5.51
CA LEU A 185 3.68 4.88 6.88
C LEU A 185 3.62 6.39 7.14
N LEU A 186 4.60 7.14 6.64
CA LEU A 186 4.64 8.61 6.78
C LEU A 186 3.46 9.26 6.05
N ILE A 187 3.13 8.83 4.83
CA ILE A 187 1.95 9.31 4.10
C ILE A 187 0.65 8.93 4.82
N GLY A 188 0.59 7.76 5.45
CA GLY A 188 -0.56 7.33 6.24
C GLY A 188 -0.75 8.13 7.55
N PHE A 189 0.36 8.59 8.14
CA PHE A 189 0.38 9.37 9.37
C PHE A 189 0.12 10.87 9.15
N SER A 190 0.56 11.41 8.01
CA SER A 190 0.41 12.83 7.61
C SER A 190 -1.01 13.19 7.22
#